data_AF-A0A382PS48-F1
#
_entry.id   AF-A0A382PS48-F1
#
_cell.length_a   1.000
_cell.length_b   1.000
_cell.length_c   1.000
_cell.angle_alpha   90.00
_cell.angle_beta   90.00
_cell.angle_gamma   90.00
#
_symmetry.space_group_name_H-M   'P 1'
#
loop_
_entity.id
_entity.type
_entity.pdbx_description
1 polymer ?
#
loop_
_entity_poly.entity_id
_entity_poly.type
_entity_poly.pdbx_seq_one_letter_code
_entity_poly.pdbx_strand_id
1 'polypeptide(L)'
;MNNPALTLAFAMAFGMIAQVLARHLRIPGIVLLLGTGLLLGPDALGIVHPSSLGNSLPFIVGFAVAVILFEGGMNLHINRIRREGKTIRQLITTGALVTALGGTVTAKIFLGWDWRISLLFGVIV
;
A
#
# COMPACT_ATOMS: atom_id res chain seq x y z
N MET A 1 -20.60 17.15 -10.19
CA MET A 1 -21.10 15.83 -9.75
C MET A 1 -20.09 15.23 -8.77
N ASN A 2 -19.91 15.83 -7.59
CA ASN A 2 -18.85 15.42 -6.64
C ASN A 2 -19.49 14.76 -5.43
N ASN A 3 -20.11 13.61 -5.63
CA ASN A 3 -20.74 12.87 -4.54
C ASN A 3 -19.71 11.86 -3.97
N PRO A 4 -19.27 12.01 -2.71
CA PRO A 4 -18.27 11.13 -2.10
C PRO A 4 -18.71 9.67 -2.08
N ALA A 5 -20.02 9.40 -1.95
CA ALA A 5 -20.56 8.05 -1.99
C ALA A 5 -20.37 7.40 -3.37
N LEU A 6 -20.56 8.16 -4.46
CA LEU A 6 -20.34 7.66 -5.82
C LEU A 6 -18.85 7.40 -6.08
N THR A 7 -17.97 8.31 -5.65
CA THR A 7 -16.52 8.11 -5.77
C THR A 7 -16.08 6.81 -5.10
N LEU A 8 -16.54 6.57 -3.86
CA LEU A 8 -16.21 5.36 -3.13
C LEU A 8 -16.83 4.11 -3.78
N ALA A 9 -18.10 4.19 -4.21
CA ALA A 9 -18.78 3.10 -4.90
C ALA A 9 -18.06 2.69 -6.19
N PHE A 10 -17.66 3.65 -7.03
CA PHE A 10 -16.89 3.37 -8.24
C PHE A 10 -15.51 2.81 -7.91
N ALA A 11 -14.79 3.39 -6.95
CA ALA A 11 -13.48 2.89 -6.54
C ALA A 11 -13.56 1.41 -6.08
N MET A 12 -14.57 1.06 -5.29
CA MET A 12 -14.79 -0.33 -4.86
C MET A 12 -15.21 -1.24 -6.02
N ALA A 13 -16.16 -0.80 -6.85
CA ALA A 13 -16.67 -1.62 -7.96
C ALA A 13 -15.57 -1.93 -8.98
N PHE A 14 -14.87 -0.91 -9.48
CA PHE A 14 -13.78 -1.09 -10.43
C PHE A 14 -12.57 -1.77 -9.79
N GLY A 15 -12.27 -1.50 -8.52
CA GLY A 15 -11.22 -2.21 -7.78
C GLY A 15 -11.50 -3.72 -7.68
N MET A 16 -12.74 -4.10 -7.38
CA MET A 16 -13.15 -5.50 -7.33
C MET A 16 -13.08 -6.18 -8.71
N ILE A 17 -13.53 -5.49 -9.77
CA ILE A 17 -13.40 -5.98 -11.15
C ILE A 17 -11.93 -6.16 -11.53
N ALA A 18 -11.08 -5.17 -11.27
CA ALA A 18 -9.64 -5.23 -11.53
C ALA A 18 -8.97 -6.37 -10.76
N GLN A 19 -9.36 -6.60 -9.51
CA GLN A 19 -8.83 -7.69 -8.69
C GLN A 19 -9.23 -9.08 -9.22
N VAL A 20 -10.49 -9.24 -9.64
CA VAL A 20 -10.98 -10.48 -10.25
C VAL A 20 -10.30 -10.73 -11.60
N LEU A 21 -10.14 -9.68 -12.40
CA LEU A 21 -9.47 -9.77 -13.70
C LEU A 21 -7.98 -10.08 -13.55
N ALA A 22 -7.29 -9.49 -12.57
CA ALA A 22 -5.88 -9.79 -12.28
C ALA A 22 -5.70 -11.27 -11.94
N ARG A 23 -6.63 -11.83 -11.17
CA ARG A 23 -6.64 -13.26 -10.83
C ARG A 23 -6.83 -14.13 -12.07
N HIS A 24 -7.72 -13.75 -12.99
CA HIS A 24 -7.94 -14.49 -14.24
C HIS A 24 -6.72 -14.42 -15.17
N LEU A 25 -6.09 -13.25 -15.29
CA LEU A 25 -4.89 -13.03 -16.09
C LEU A 25 -3.61 -13.54 -15.43
N ARG A 26 -3.69 -14.03 -14.19
CA ARG A 26 -2.56 -14.54 -13.37
C ARG A 26 -1.42 -13.51 -13.18
N ILE A 27 -1.79 -12.24 -13.06
CA ILE A 27 -0.85 -11.15 -12.75
C ILE A 27 -1.06 -10.63 -11.32
N PRO A 28 -0.05 -10.03 -10.68
CA PRO A 28 -0.20 -9.47 -9.34
C PRO A 28 -1.31 -8.41 -9.30
N GLY A 29 -2.29 -8.58 -8.41
CA GLY A 29 -3.47 -7.71 -8.32
C GLY A 29 -3.12 -6.22 -8.19
N ILE A 30 -2.06 -5.91 -7.45
CA ILE A 30 -1.58 -4.54 -7.26
C ILE A 30 -1.30 -3.80 -8.58
N VAL A 31 -0.84 -4.50 -9.62
CA VAL A 31 -0.51 -3.89 -10.91
C VAL A 31 -1.78 -3.38 -11.60
N LEU A 32 -2.83 -4.21 -11.67
CA LEU A 32 -4.10 -3.77 -12.26
C LEU A 32 -4.83 -2.78 -11.37
N LEU A 33 -4.76 -2.91 -10.04
CA LEU A 33 -5.38 -1.96 -9.13
C LEU A 33 -4.78 -0.55 -9.29
N LEU A 34 -3.45 -0.45 -9.34
CA LEU A 34 -2.76 0.83 -9.58
C LEU A 34 -3.06 1.38 -10.97
N GLY A 35 -3.01 0.55 -12.01
CA GLY A 35 -3.33 0.98 -13.38
C GLY A 35 -4.77 1.46 -13.50
N THR A 36 -5.73 0.74 -12.92
CA THR A 36 -7.14 1.11 -12.91
C THR A 36 -7.38 2.39 -12.12
N GLY A 37 -6.72 2.56 -10.96
CA GLY A 37 -6.80 3.78 -10.16
C GLY A 37 -6.25 5.00 -10.88
N LEU A 38 -5.12 4.87 -11.58
CA LEU A 38 -4.54 5.92 -12.41
C LEU A 38 -5.47 6.31 -13.58
N LEU A 39 -6.03 5.30 -14.27
CA LEU A 39 -6.92 5.51 -15.42
C LEU A 39 -8.27 6.13 -15.02
N LEU A 40 -8.86 5.72 -13.90
CA LEU A 40 -10.14 6.25 -13.42
C LEU A 40 -9.99 7.54 -12.63
N GLY A 41 -8.77 7.87 -12.20
CA GLY A 41 -8.45 9.05 -11.42
C GLY A 41 -8.59 10.36 -12.20
N PRO A 42 -8.43 11.51 -11.51
CA PRO A 42 -8.62 12.84 -12.07
C PRO A 42 -7.66 13.16 -13.22
N ASP A 43 -6.49 12.55 -13.26
CA ASP A 43 -5.47 12.80 -14.27
C ASP A 43 -5.76 12.12 -15.63
N ALA A 44 -6.76 11.23 -15.68
CA ALA A 44 -7.15 10.49 -16.88
C ALA A 44 -8.66 10.62 -17.16
N LEU A 45 -9.47 9.62 -16.79
CA LEU A 45 -10.91 9.63 -17.09
C LEU A 45 -11.73 10.53 -16.16
N GLY A 46 -11.19 10.88 -14.99
CA GLY A 46 -11.86 11.75 -14.02
C GLY A 46 -13.20 11.17 -13.53
N ILE A 47 -13.29 9.86 -13.33
CA ILE A 47 -14.52 9.22 -12.83
C ILE A 47 -14.48 9.15 -11.30
N VAL A 48 -13.33 8.77 -10.76
CA VAL A 48 -13.06 8.69 -9.33
C VAL A 48 -12.33 9.96 -8.91
N HIS A 49 -12.92 10.73 -8.00
CA HIS A 49 -12.35 11.98 -7.48
C HIS A 49 -11.99 11.83 -5.99
N PRO A 50 -10.78 11.36 -5.64
CA PRO A 50 -10.40 11.15 -4.24
C PRO A 50 -10.56 12.40 -3.37
N SER A 51 -10.39 13.60 -3.96
CA SER A 51 -10.57 14.89 -3.30
C SER A 51 -12.00 15.10 -2.76
N SER A 52 -13.02 14.47 -3.35
CA SER A 52 -14.39 14.58 -2.83
C SER A 52 -14.57 13.91 -1.47
N LEU A 53 -13.69 12.97 -1.11
CA LEU A 53 -13.70 12.34 0.22
C LEU A 53 -13.01 13.21 1.28
N GLY A 54 -12.19 14.20 0.87
CA GLY A 54 -11.51 15.14 1.77
C GLY A 54 -10.84 14.46 2.97
N ASN A 55 -11.19 14.93 4.17
CA ASN A 55 -10.63 14.42 5.42
C ASN A 55 -11.04 12.97 5.76
N SER A 56 -12.04 12.41 5.09
CA SER A 56 -12.49 11.02 5.32
C SER A 56 -11.59 10.00 4.64
N LEU A 57 -10.87 10.38 3.57
CA LEU A 57 -10.01 9.44 2.83
C LEU A 57 -8.91 8.83 3.70
N PRO A 58 -8.13 9.60 4.49
CA PRO A 58 -7.14 9.03 5.41
C PRO A 58 -7.75 8.08 6.45
N PHE A 59 -8.95 8.35 6.95
CA PHE A 59 -9.63 7.46 7.91
C PHE A 59 -10.03 6.13 7.26
N ILE A 60 -10.57 6.17 6.03
CA ILE A 60 -10.95 4.96 5.30
C ILE A 60 -9.71 4.12 4.97
N VAL A 61 -8.65 4.75 4.47
CA VAL A 61 -7.38 4.05 4.17
C VAL A 61 -6.77 3.48 5.46
N GLY A 62 -6.73 4.26 6.53
CA GLY A 62 -6.23 3.80 7.83
C GLY A 62 -7.02 2.62 8.39
N PHE A 63 -8.35 2.66 8.28
CA PHE A 63 -9.21 1.54 8.67
C PHE A 63 -8.95 0.30 7.81
N ALA A 64 -8.83 0.45 6.49
CA ALA A 64 -8.50 -0.65 5.59
C ALA A 64 -7.13 -1.27 5.92
N VAL A 65 -6.11 -0.45 6.16
CA VAL A 65 -4.77 -0.92 6.58
C VAL A 65 -4.85 -1.65 7.91
N ALA A 66 -5.60 -1.14 8.90
CA ALA A 66 -5.79 -1.80 10.18
C ALA A 66 -6.47 -3.18 10.02
N VAL A 67 -7.52 -3.27 9.19
CA VAL A 67 -8.20 -4.54 8.90
C VAL A 67 -7.27 -5.53 8.20
N ILE A 68 -6.49 -5.10 7.21
CA ILE A 68 -5.53 -5.95 6.50
C ILE A 68 -4.46 -6.49 7.46
N LEU A 69 -3.90 -5.63 8.33
CA LEU A 69 -2.91 -6.04 9.33
C LEU A 69 -3.52 -6.96 10.39
N PHE A 70 -4.78 -6.73 10.78
CA PHE A 70 -5.51 -7.58 11.71
C PHE A 70 -5.76 -8.97 11.12
N GLU A 71 -6.24 -9.05 9.88
CA GLU A 71 -6.45 -10.31 9.15
C GLU A 71 -5.13 -11.06 8.98
N GLY A 72 -4.06 -10.37 8.59
CA GLY A 72 -2.71 -10.93 8.51
C GLY A 72 -2.22 -11.46 9.85
N GLY A 73 -2.48 -10.75 10.94
CA GLY A 73 -2.11 -11.14 12.30
C GLY A 73 -2.90 -12.33 12.84
N MET A 74 -4.21 -12.40 12.59
CA MET A 74 -5.03 -13.54 13.01
C MET A 74 -4.64 -14.85 12.31
N ASN A 75 -4.13 -14.77 11.08
CA ASN A 75 -3.67 -15.92 10.32
C ASN A 75 -2.28 -16.43 10.77
N LEU A 76 -1.67 -15.82 11.80
CA LEU A 76 -0.36 -16.23 12.31
C LEU A 76 -0.45 -17.47 13.21
N HIS A 77 0.38 -18.47 12.91
CA HIS A 77 0.55 -19.63 13.78
C HIS A 77 1.58 -19.36 14.88
N ILE A 78 1.11 -19.16 16.11
CA ILE A 78 1.94 -18.87 17.30
C ILE A 78 3.07 -19.91 17.48
N ASN A 79 2.79 -21.19 17.23
CA ASN A 79 3.79 -22.25 17.33
C ASN A 79 4.94 -22.08 16.32
N ARG A 80 4.64 -21.61 15.10
CA ARG A 80 5.65 -21.32 14.07
C ARG A 80 6.48 -20.11 14.46
N ILE A 81 5.84 -19.05 14.98
CA ILE A 81 6.54 -17.87 15.49
C ILE A 81 7.52 -18.24 16.59
N ARG A 82 7.13 -19.12 17.53
CA ARG A 82 8.05 -19.59 18.58
C ARG A 82 9.22 -20.38 18.03
N ARG A 83 8.97 -21.25 17.04
CA ARG A 83 10.01 -22.10 16.41
C ARG A 83 10.99 -21.28 15.57
N GLU A 84 10.52 -20.30 14.82
CA GLU A 84 11.32 -19.47 13.90
C GLU A 84 11.63 -18.07 14.47
N GLY A 85 11.39 -17.85 15.77
CA GLY A 85 11.33 -16.52 16.37
C GLY A 85 12.61 -15.71 16.27
N LYS A 86 13.79 -16.37 16.32
CA LYS A 86 15.08 -15.69 16.13
C LYS A 86 15.18 -15.08 14.73
N THR A 87 14.84 -15.86 13.69
CA THR A 87 14.89 -15.42 12.29
C THR A 87 13.89 -14.29 12.06
N ILE A 88 12.65 -14.47 12.51
CA ILE A 88 11.60 -13.43 12.39
C ILE A 88 12.06 -12.14 13.06
N ARG A 89 12.59 -12.22 14.29
CA ARG A 89 13.10 -11.05 15.02
C ARG A 89 14.23 -10.36 14.26
N GLN A 90 15.18 -11.11 13.71
CA GLN A 90 16.27 -10.54 12.92
C GLN A 90 15.77 -9.85 11.64
N LEU A 91 14.80 -10.45 10.93
CA LEU A 91 14.21 -9.88 9.73
C LEU A 91 13.48 -8.56 10.03
N ILE A 92 12.64 -8.51 11.07
CA ILE A 92 11.85 -7.31 11.42
C ILE A 92 12.66 -6.23 12.14
N THR A 93 13.85 -6.54 12.68
CA THR A 93 14.70 -5.56 13.37
C THR A 93 15.90 -5.17 12.51
N THR A 94 16.89 -6.06 12.44
CA THR A 94 18.14 -5.80 11.71
C THR A 94 17.90 -5.72 10.21
N GLY A 95 17.08 -6.62 9.65
CA GLY A 95 16.71 -6.60 8.24
C GLY A 95 16.03 -5.30 7.85
N ALA A 96 14.97 -4.92 8.59
CA ALA A 96 14.27 -3.65 8.38
C ALA A 96 15.20 -2.42 8.51
N LEU A 97 16.08 -2.39 9.52
CA LEU A 97 17.02 -1.29 9.71
C LEU A 97 18.02 -1.19 8.53
N VAL A 98 18.55 -2.33 8.08
CA VAL A 98 19.48 -2.39 6.94
C VAL A 98 18.79 -1.96 5.66
N THR A 99 17.57 -2.42 5.40
CA THR A 99 16.78 -1.98 4.23
C THR A 99 16.50 -0.49 4.30
N ALA A 100 16.11 0.03 5.47
CA ALA A 100 15.80 1.45 5.62
C ALA A 100 17.02 2.34 5.41
N LEU A 101 18.17 1.99 6.02
CA LEU A 101 19.42 2.72 5.81
C LEU A 101 19.91 2.59 4.37
N GLY A 102 19.84 1.39 3.79
CA GLY A 102 20.22 1.14 2.41
C GLY A 102 19.39 1.94 1.42
N GLY A 103 18.06 1.93 1.56
CA GLY A 103 17.12 2.73 0.76
C GLY A 103 17.37 4.22 0.92
N THR A 104 17.64 4.68 2.15
CA THR A 104 17.95 6.07 2.43
C THR A 104 19.24 6.53 1.74
N VAL A 105 20.33 5.77 1.92
CA VAL A 105 21.64 6.10 1.32
C VAL A 105 21.55 6.05 -0.20
N THR A 106 20.85 5.06 -0.75
CA THR A 106 20.64 4.93 -2.20
C THR A 106 19.86 6.12 -2.74
N ALA A 107 18.75 6.51 -2.10
CA ALA A 107 17.99 7.69 -2.49
C ALA A 107 18.82 8.99 -2.37
N LYS A 108 19.66 9.11 -1.34
CA LYS A 108 20.52 10.27 -1.15
C LYS A 108 21.58 10.41 -2.24
N ILE A 109 22.23 9.30 -2.61
CA ILE A 109 23.35 9.31 -3.56
C ILE A 109 22.87 9.33 -5.01
N PHE A 110 21.92 8.46 -5.37
CA PHE A 110 21.50 8.30 -6.77
C PHE A 110 20.42 9.27 -7.20
N LEU A 111 19.51 9.67 -6.31
CA LEU A 111 18.42 10.61 -6.63
C LEU A 111 18.73 12.04 -6.17
N GLY A 112 19.80 12.24 -5.39
CA GLY A 112 20.22 13.55 -4.90
C GLY A 112 19.26 14.20 -3.90
N TRP A 113 18.30 13.46 -3.35
CA TRP A 113 17.27 13.99 -2.46
C TRP A 113 17.83 14.53 -1.13
N ASP A 114 17.09 15.41 -0.47
CA ASP A 114 17.44 15.90 0.86
C ASP A 114 17.36 14.78 1.90
N TRP A 115 18.14 14.89 2.99
CA TRP A 115 18.18 13.87 4.05
C TRP A 115 16.79 13.52 4.57
N ARG A 116 15.91 14.52 4.76
CA ARG A 116 14.54 14.29 5.24
C ARG A 116 13.74 13.37 4.30
N ILE A 117 13.76 13.65 2.99
CA ILE A 117 13.00 12.89 2.00
C ILE A 117 13.62 11.50 1.81
N SER A 118 14.96 11.41 1.76
CA SER A 118 15.66 10.14 1.64
C SER A 118 15.36 9.21 2.82
N LEU A 119 15.33 9.74 4.05
CA LEU A 119 15.03 8.94 5.25
C LEU A 119 13.57 8.48 5.27
N LEU A 120 12.63 9.35 4.90
CA LEU A 120 11.23 8.97 4.73
C LEU A 120 11.07 7.85 3.70
N PHE A 121 11.73 7.97 2.55
CA PHE A 121 11.72 6.93 1.52
C PHE A 121 12.30 5.62 2.04
N GLY A 122 13.48 5.66 2.68
CA GLY A 122 14.10 4.47 3.23
C GLY A 122 13.22 3.74 4.24
N VAL A 123 12.53 4.45 5.12
CA VAL A 123 11.62 3.82 6.11
C VAL A 123 10.37 3.21 5.48
N ILE A 124 9.94 3.67 4.31
CA ILE A 124 8.77 3.14 3.58
C ILE A 124 9.10 1.85 2.82
N VAL A 125 10.35 1.69 2.37
CA VAL A 125 10.83 0.52 1.59
C VAL A 125 11.15 -0.66 2.50
#